data_AF-A0A7C6SKD6-F1
#
_entry.id   AF-A0A7C6SKD6-F1
#
_cell.length_a   1.000
_cell.length_b   1.000
_cell.length_c   1.000
_cell.angle_alpha   90.00
_cell.angle_beta   90.00
_cell.angle_gamma   90.00
#
_symmetry.space_group_name_H-M   'P 1'
#
loop_
_entity.id
_entity.type
_entity.pdbx_description
1 polymer ?
#
loop_
_entity_poly.entity_id
_entity_poly.type
_entity_poly.pdbx_seq_one_letter_code
_entity_poly.pdbx_strand_id
1 'polypeptide(L)'
;MLKRFYPKRTAESTYVIDYKKLYQEGYRGIIFDVDNTLVRHDEDATDRAIELFKHIKEIGFASCLISNNDEERVRRFNKDIKTNYIFNAQKPSTKNYIKATKIMGTTIDTTIFIGDQLFTDVYGANRAGMMSYLVKPIHPKEEIQIVFKRRLEKIVLYFYHRDMNKKRSNIVLIGFMGSGKSSVGKALAKRLGYDFIDTDMMIEKKAGCSINKIFETKGEEYFRDMESSILKDILSTTRGGVISTGGGLPMRSKNREALKSIGKIVYLKASKETLVKRLSKDTTRPLLKGEDVAIRVEQLLKERSHIYKELADETILIDGNSLSDIVDDIVKTL
;
A
#
# COMPACT_ATOMS: atom_id res chain seq x y z
N MET A 1 -2.42 19.34 7.03
CA MET A 1 -3.75 19.96 6.87
C MET A 1 -4.67 19.22 5.89
N LEU A 2 -4.24 18.84 4.69
CA LEU A 2 -5.12 18.21 3.67
C LEU A 2 -5.53 16.75 3.95
N LYS A 3 -4.72 15.99 4.70
CA LYS A 3 -4.97 14.56 4.98
C LYS A 3 -6.34 14.24 5.59
N ARG A 4 -6.99 15.20 6.26
CA ARG A 4 -8.36 15.04 6.80
C ARG A 4 -9.43 14.83 5.71
N PHE A 5 -9.13 15.26 4.49
CA PHE A 5 -9.99 15.10 3.31
C PHE A 5 -9.65 13.84 2.50
N TYR A 6 -8.56 13.13 2.83
CA TYR A 6 -8.18 11.95 2.05
C TYR A 6 -9.22 10.85 2.22
N PRO A 7 -9.66 10.21 1.13
CA PRO A 7 -10.51 9.05 1.25
C PRO A 7 -9.73 7.90 1.87
N LYS A 8 -10.42 7.06 2.64
CA LYS A 8 -9.83 5.84 3.19
C LYS A 8 -9.61 4.78 2.11
N ARG A 9 -10.55 4.69 1.16
CA ARG A 9 -10.47 3.83 -0.03
C ARG A 9 -11.03 4.57 -1.25
N THR A 10 -10.64 4.14 -2.44
CA THR A 10 -11.15 4.67 -3.72
C THR A 10 -11.63 3.53 -4.60
N ALA A 11 -12.65 3.75 -5.42
CA ALA A 11 -13.09 2.82 -6.45
C ALA A 11 -13.47 3.55 -7.74
N GLU A 12 -13.41 2.87 -8.88
CA GLU A 12 -13.80 3.45 -10.17
C GLU A 12 -15.30 3.78 -10.23
N SER A 13 -16.12 2.97 -9.57
CA SER A 13 -17.55 3.25 -9.36
C SER A 13 -18.05 2.45 -8.16
N THR A 14 -19.22 2.82 -7.65
CA THR A 14 -19.93 2.06 -6.62
C THR A 14 -20.20 0.61 -7.01
N TYR A 15 -20.33 0.35 -8.32
CA TYR A 15 -20.72 -0.93 -8.87
C TYR A 15 -19.59 -1.96 -9.02
N VAL A 16 -18.33 -1.55 -8.84
CA VAL A 16 -17.16 -2.45 -8.94
C VAL A 16 -16.55 -2.77 -7.58
N ILE A 17 -17.17 -2.30 -6.49
CA ILE A 17 -16.71 -2.59 -5.13
C ILE A 17 -17.00 -4.05 -4.81
N ASP A 18 -16.00 -4.75 -4.24
CA ASP A 18 -16.15 -6.11 -3.74
C ASP A 18 -16.86 -6.12 -2.38
N TYR A 19 -18.19 -6.13 -2.41
CA TYR A 19 -19.03 -6.13 -1.22
C TYR A 19 -18.90 -7.42 -0.39
N LYS A 20 -18.60 -8.56 -1.03
CA LYS A 20 -18.40 -9.83 -0.30
C LYS A 20 -17.16 -9.75 0.57
N LYS A 21 -16.06 -9.22 0.02
CA LYS A 21 -14.83 -8.97 0.79
C LYS A 21 -15.08 -7.98 1.94
N LEU A 22 -15.82 -6.90 1.71
CA LEU A 22 -16.18 -5.97 2.78
C LEU A 22 -16.98 -6.64 3.91
N TYR A 23 -17.90 -7.54 3.56
CA TYR A 23 -18.66 -8.28 4.57
C TYR A 23 -17.75 -9.21 5.38
N GLN A 24 -16.80 -9.89 4.73
CA GLN A 24 -15.77 -10.71 5.38
C GLN A 24 -14.84 -9.89 6.28
N GLU A 25 -14.57 -8.63 5.92
CA GLU A 25 -13.81 -7.67 6.75
C GLU A 25 -14.59 -7.19 7.99
N GLY A 26 -15.87 -7.55 8.13
CA GLY A 26 -16.68 -7.26 9.33
C GLY A 26 -17.68 -6.12 9.19
N TYR A 27 -17.80 -5.49 8.02
CA TYR A 27 -18.79 -4.45 7.79
C TYR A 27 -20.21 -5.03 7.67
N ARG A 28 -21.21 -4.30 8.16
CA ARG A 28 -22.63 -4.68 8.18
C ARG A 28 -23.58 -3.60 7.69
N GLY A 29 -23.14 -2.33 7.68
CA GLY A 29 -23.89 -1.20 7.15
C GLY A 29 -23.23 -0.57 5.93
N ILE A 30 -24.03 -0.11 4.97
CA ILE A 30 -23.55 0.69 3.84
C ILE A 30 -24.41 1.94 3.67
N ILE A 31 -23.76 3.10 3.73
CA ILE A 31 -24.38 4.38 3.44
C ILE A 31 -23.93 4.83 2.05
N PHE A 32 -24.89 5.25 1.22
CA PHE A 32 -24.61 5.81 -0.11
C PHE A 32 -25.04 7.26 -0.19
N ASP A 33 -24.22 8.08 -0.83
CA ASP A 33 -24.73 9.25 -1.53
C ASP A 33 -25.51 8.83 -2.80
N VAL A 34 -26.36 9.73 -3.31
CA VAL A 34 -27.27 9.45 -4.43
C VAL A 34 -26.73 9.99 -5.75
N ASP A 35 -26.69 11.32 -5.89
CA ASP A 35 -26.37 11.98 -7.16
C ASP A 35 -24.89 11.90 -7.48
N ASN A 36 -24.56 11.55 -8.72
CA ASN A 36 -23.22 11.25 -9.22
C ASN A 36 -22.49 10.08 -8.53
N THR A 37 -23.07 9.48 -7.48
CA THR A 37 -22.56 8.28 -6.81
C THR A 37 -23.25 7.00 -7.29
N LEU A 38 -24.59 6.98 -7.30
CA LEU A 38 -25.40 5.85 -7.75
C LEU A 38 -26.03 6.11 -9.12
N VAL A 39 -26.42 7.35 -9.38
CA VAL A 39 -27.06 7.75 -10.64
C VAL A 39 -26.61 9.15 -11.02
N ARG A 40 -26.88 9.62 -12.25
CA ARG A 40 -26.62 11.02 -12.59
C ARG A 40 -27.56 11.94 -11.81
N HIS A 41 -27.16 13.20 -11.71
CA HIS A 41 -27.94 14.21 -11.02
C HIS A 41 -29.39 14.25 -11.51
N ASP A 42 -30.32 14.17 -10.55
CA ASP A 42 -31.78 14.26 -10.75
C ASP A 42 -32.44 13.11 -11.55
N GLU A 43 -31.72 12.01 -11.80
CA GLU A 43 -32.27 10.82 -12.44
C GLU A 43 -32.86 9.80 -11.44
N ASP A 44 -33.81 9.00 -11.89
CA ASP A 44 -34.44 7.92 -11.10
C ASP A 44 -33.54 6.68 -11.04
N ALA A 45 -33.86 5.73 -10.16
CA ALA A 45 -33.06 4.51 -10.04
C ALA A 45 -33.04 3.73 -11.36
N THR A 46 -31.83 3.40 -11.81
CA THR A 46 -31.62 2.50 -12.96
C THR A 46 -31.72 1.04 -12.52
N ASP A 47 -31.93 0.12 -13.47
CA ASP A 47 -31.90 -1.32 -13.21
C ASP A 47 -30.62 -1.76 -12.50
N ARG A 48 -29.49 -1.15 -12.88
CA ARG A 48 -28.18 -1.39 -12.27
C ARG A 48 -28.13 -0.98 -10.80
N ALA A 49 -28.74 0.16 -10.45
CA ALA A 49 -28.85 0.58 -9.06
C ALA A 49 -29.74 -0.39 -8.27
N ILE A 50 -30.89 -0.78 -8.83
CA ILE A 50 -31.81 -1.74 -8.20
C ILE A 50 -31.10 -3.08 -7.95
N GLU A 51 -30.37 -3.59 -8.93
CA GLU A 51 -29.61 -4.84 -8.82
C GLU A 51 -28.51 -4.76 -7.76
N LEU A 52 -27.79 -3.64 -7.68
CA LEU A 52 -26.80 -3.42 -6.62
C LEU A 52 -27.43 -3.56 -5.22
N PHE A 53 -28.58 -2.92 -4.99
CA PHE A 53 -29.26 -2.98 -3.69
C PHE A 53 -29.81 -4.36 -3.37
N LYS A 54 -30.28 -5.12 -4.37
CA LYS A 54 -30.62 -6.55 -4.21
C LYS A 54 -29.40 -7.35 -3.78
N HIS A 55 -28.29 -7.21 -4.51
CA HIS A 55 -27.05 -7.95 -4.25
C HIS A 55 -26.47 -7.68 -2.85
N ILE A 56 -26.38 -6.42 -2.40
CA ILE A 56 -25.86 -6.13 -1.05
C ILE A 56 -26.79 -6.63 0.05
N LYS A 57 -28.11 -6.65 -0.19
CA LYS A 57 -29.10 -7.21 0.74
C LYS A 57 -28.95 -8.72 0.84
N GLU A 58 -28.74 -9.42 -0.28
CA GLU A 58 -28.47 -10.87 -0.31
C GLU A 58 -27.20 -11.24 0.45
N ILE A 59 -26.16 -10.40 0.40
CA ILE A 59 -24.96 -10.57 1.22
C ILE A 59 -25.26 -10.39 2.73
N GLY A 60 -26.30 -9.62 3.07
CA GLY A 60 -26.72 -9.36 4.44
C GLY A 60 -26.38 -7.96 4.95
N PHE A 61 -26.11 -6.99 4.08
CA PHE A 61 -25.92 -5.60 4.49
C PHE A 61 -27.25 -4.90 4.78
N ALA A 62 -27.28 -4.10 5.84
CA ALA A 62 -28.22 -3.01 5.96
C ALA A 62 -27.73 -1.82 5.12
N SER A 63 -28.63 -1.09 4.48
CA SER A 63 -28.26 0.10 3.70
C SER A 63 -29.10 1.33 4.03
N CYS A 64 -28.54 2.50 3.74
CA CYS A 64 -29.18 3.79 3.89
C CYS A 64 -28.67 4.78 2.84
N LEU A 65 -29.57 5.58 2.26
CA LEU A 65 -29.21 6.74 1.45
C LEU A 65 -29.02 7.97 2.34
N ILE A 66 -28.02 8.80 2.05
CA ILE A 66 -27.84 10.13 2.64
C ILE A 66 -27.61 11.14 1.52
N SER A 67 -28.58 12.03 1.31
CA SER A 67 -28.52 13.08 0.29
C SER A 67 -28.78 14.47 0.87
N ASN A 68 -28.15 15.49 0.29
CA ASN A 68 -28.43 16.89 0.59
C ASN A 68 -29.67 17.45 -0.15
N ASN A 69 -30.31 16.65 -1.00
CA ASN A 69 -31.53 17.05 -1.71
C ASN A 69 -32.75 16.99 -0.80
N ASP A 70 -33.85 17.56 -1.31
CA ASP A 70 -35.17 17.43 -0.71
C ASP A 70 -35.67 15.97 -0.68
N GLU A 71 -36.75 15.77 0.09
CA GLU A 71 -37.35 14.45 0.29
C GLU A 71 -37.95 13.87 -0.99
N GLU A 72 -38.53 14.70 -1.86
CA GLU A 72 -39.18 14.24 -3.09
C GLU A 72 -38.15 13.58 -4.02
N ARG A 73 -37.01 14.23 -4.22
CA ARG A 73 -35.90 13.72 -5.02
C ARG A 73 -35.39 12.37 -4.52
N VAL A 74 -35.20 12.24 -3.21
CA VAL A 74 -34.70 11.00 -2.59
C VAL A 74 -35.76 9.89 -2.63
N ARG A 75 -37.03 10.23 -2.38
CA ARG A 75 -38.15 9.29 -2.45
C ARG A 75 -38.34 8.74 -3.85
N ARG A 76 -38.21 9.60 -4.88
CA ARG A 76 -38.33 9.22 -6.29
C ARG A 76 -37.26 8.19 -6.68
N PHE A 77 -35.99 8.46 -6.35
CA PHE A 77 -34.90 7.49 -6.56
C PHE A 77 -35.12 6.19 -5.78
N ASN A 78 -35.57 6.28 -4.52
CA ASN A 78 -35.70 5.12 -3.64
C ASN A 78 -36.99 4.30 -3.88
N LYS A 79 -37.85 4.69 -4.82
CA LYS A 79 -39.16 4.06 -5.07
C LYS A 79 -39.07 2.53 -5.24
N ASP A 80 -38.12 2.08 -6.06
CA ASP A 80 -37.94 0.65 -6.38
C ASP A 80 -36.81 -0.01 -5.59
N ILE A 81 -35.89 0.78 -5.04
CA ILE A 81 -34.79 0.32 -4.19
C ILE A 81 -35.29 -0.05 -2.77
N LYS A 82 -36.17 0.78 -2.20
CA LYS A 82 -36.81 0.57 -0.89
C LYS A 82 -35.82 0.35 0.26
N THR A 83 -34.73 1.11 0.28
CA THR A 83 -33.79 1.15 1.40
C THR A 83 -34.14 2.28 2.39
N ASN A 84 -33.44 2.35 3.53
CA ASN A 84 -33.56 3.48 4.45
C ASN A 84 -33.03 4.76 3.79
N TYR A 85 -33.50 5.94 4.19
CA TYR A 85 -32.93 7.19 3.66
C TYR A 85 -33.01 8.36 4.64
N ILE A 86 -32.13 9.34 4.42
CA ILE A 86 -32.12 10.65 5.05
C ILE A 86 -31.95 11.70 3.95
N PHE A 87 -32.93 12.58 3.80
CA PHE A 87 -32.88 13.76 2.94
C PHE A 87 -32.37 14.97 3.73
N ASN A 88 -32.03 16.07 3.05
CA ASN A 88 -31.48 17.29 3.64
C ASN A 88 -30.37 17.01 4.67
N ALA A 89 -29.44 16.12 4.30
CA ALA A 89 -28.47 15.55 5.22
C ALA A 89 -27.47 16.55 5.81
N GLN A 90 -27.32 17.73 5.22
CA GLN A 90 -26.38 18.77 5.65
C GLN A 90 -24.93 18.26 5.74
N LYS A 91 -24.53 17.39 4.81
CA LYS A 91 -23.12 16.95 4.69
C LYS A 91 -22.24 18.20 4.46
N PRO A 92 -21.13 18.41 5.21
CA PRO A 92 -20.34 17.40 5.93
C PRO A 92 -20.63 17.25 7.45
N SER A 93 -21.82 17.65 7.93
CA SER A 93 -22.23 17.41 9.32
C SER A 93 -22.26 15.92 9.65
N THR A 94 -21.69 15.52 10.79
CA THR A 94 -21.60 14.10 11.21
C THR A 94 -22.93 13.54 11.72
N LYS A 95 -23.89 14.40 12.06
CA LYS A 95 -25.15 14.03 12.73
C LYS A 95 -25.93 12.96 11.95
N ASN A 96 -26.04 13.12 10.63
CA ASN A 96 -26.84 12.21 9.81
C ASN A 96 -26.13 10.91 9.44
N TYR A 97 -24.80 10.88 9.43
CA TYR A 97 -24.04 9.62 9.34
C TYR A 97 -24.32 8.74 10.57
N ILE A 98 -24.26 9.31 11.77
CA ILE A 98 -24.57 8.62 13.03
C ILE A 98 -26.05 8.21 13.09
N LYS A 99 -26.96 9.07 12.60
CA LYS A 99 -28.38 8.74 12.53
C LYS A 99 -28.63 7.53 11.61
N ALA A 100 -27.98 7.47 10.45
CA ALA A 100 -28.11 6.34 9.53
C ALA A 100 -27.63 5.02 10.14
N THR A 101 -26.53 5.01 10.90
CA THR A 101 -26.09 3.76 11.57
C THR A 101 -27.13 3.28 12.58
N LYS A 102 -27.76 4.19 13.33
CA LYS A 102 -28.86 3.84 14.25
C LYS A 102 -30.06 3.24 13.51
N ILE A 103 -30.46 3.83 12.38
CA ILE A 103 -31.56 3.31 11.55
C ILE A 103 -31.24 1.89 11.03
N MET A 104 -29.98 1.65 10.65
CA MET A 104 -29.53 0.36 10.14
C MET A 104 -29.24 -0.68 11.24
N GLY A 105 -29.25 -0.30 12.52
CA GLY A 105 -28.83 -1.19 13.62
C GLY A 105 -27.33 -1.49 13.63
N THR A 106 -26.50 -0.58 13.11
CA THR A 106 -25.04 -0.73 12.99
C THR A 106 -24.28 0.34 13.79
N THR A 107 -22.96 0.26 13.79
CA THR A 107 -22.06 1.27 14.40
C THR A 107 -21.23 1.98 13.33
N ILE A 108 -20.56 3.08 13.70
CA ILE A 108 -19.61 3.77 12.81
C ILE A 108 -18.52 2.81 12.31
N ASP A 109 -17.96 1.98 13.20
CA ASP A 109 -16.86 1.07 12.87
C ASP A 109 -17.29 -0.10 11.97
N THR A 110 -18.58 -0.44 11.98
CA THR A 110 -19.16 -1.53 11.17
C THR A 110 -19.93 -1.01 9.95
N THR A 111 -19.83 0.29 9.65
CA THR A 111 -20.51 0.92 8.52
C THR A 111 -19.51 1.60 7.60
N ILE A 112 -19.70 1.43 6.30
CA ILE A 112 -18.96 2.20 5.30
C ILE A 112 -19.85 3.27 4.69
N PHE A 113 -19.24 4.35 4.25
CA PHE A 113 -19.87 5.38 3.43
C PHE A 113 -19.26 5.39 2.02
N ILE A 114 -20.08 5.55 0.99
CA ILE A 114 -19.67 5.63 -0.42
C ILE A 114 -20.26 6.91 -1.05
N GLY A 115 -19.40 7.74 -1.67
CA GLY A 115 -19.81 8.99 -2.34
C GLY A 115 -18.77 9.50 -3.35
N ASP A 116 -19.14 10.48 -4.18
CA ASP A 116 -18.25 11.05 -5.22
C ASP A 116 -17.57 12.36 -4.80
N GLN A 117 -18.08 13.06 -3.77
CA GLN A 117 -17.54 14.36 -3.38
C GLN A 117 -16.58 14.30 -2.19
N LEU A 118 -15.45 15.00 -2.30
CA LEU A 118 -14.42 14.95 -1.28
C LEU A 118 -14.77 15.82 -0.05
N PHE A 119 -15.24 17.04 -0.29
CA PHE A 119 -15.40 18.04 0.78
C PHE A 119 -16.71 17.92 1.57
N THR A 120 -17.71 17.25 1.00
CA THR A 120 -19.00 16.99 1.63
C THR A 120 -19.02 15.56 2.15
N ASP A 121 -18.89 14.59 1.25
CA ASP A 121 -19.15 13.19 1.54
C ASP A 121 -18.01 12.53 2.31
N VAL A 122 -16.83 12.45 1.69
CA VAL A 122 -15.63 11.83 2.29
C VAL A 122 -15.22 12.56 3.56
N TYR A 123 -15.23 13.90 3.52
CA TYR A 123 -14.89 14.69 4.71
C TYR A 123 -15.90 14.47 5.85
N GLY A 124 -17.20 14.42 5.56
CA GLY A 124 -18.23 14.15 6.56
C GLY A 124 -18.05 12.77 7.20
N ALA A 125 -17.85 11.73 6.38
CA ALA A 125 -17.58 10.38 6.84
C ALA A 125 -16.29 10.29 7.70
N ASN A 126 -15.20 10.90 7.23
CA ASN A 126 -13.93 10.95 7.96
C ASN A 126 -14.07 11.64 9.33
N ARG A 127 -14.82 12.74 9.40
CA ARG A 127 -15.10 13.43 10.66
C ARG A 127 -15.94 12.59 11.61
N ALA A 128 -16.81 11.75 11.09
CA ALA A 128 -17.58 10.80 11.89
C ALA A 128 -16.75 9.60 12.36
N GLY A 129 -15.52 9.42 11.86
CA GLY A 129 -14.68 8.25 12.13
C GLY A 129 -15.02 7.03 11.25
N MET A 130 -15.87 7.22 10.23
CA MET A 130 -16.39 6.15 9.38
C MET A 130 -15.41 5.79 8.26
N MET A 131 -15.39 4.53 7.84
CA MET A 131 -14.69 4.10 6.63
C MET A 131 -15.35 4.73 5.40
N SER A 132 -14.59 5.47 4.58
CA SER A 132 -15.11 6.18 3.41
C SER A 132 -14.52 5.66 2.09
N TYR A 133 -15.38 5.44 1.10
CA TYR A 133 -15.02 5.24 -0.29
C TYR A 133 -15.31 6.51 -1.10
N LEU A 134 -14.30 6.97 -1.83
CA LEU A 134 -14.49 7.95 -2.91
C LEU A 134 -14.63 7.20 -4.24
N VAL A 135 -15.73 7.43 -4.95
CA VAL A 135 -15.96 6.89 -6.29
C VAL A 135 -15.81 7.99 -7.34
N LYS A 136 -15.54 7.61 -8.60
CA LYS A 136 -15.57 8.60 -9.69
C LYS A 136 -17.02 9.00 -9.97
N PRO A 137 -17.26 10.29 -10.26
CA PRO A 137 -18.60 10.76 -10.58
C PRO A 137 -19.11 10.18 -11.90
N ILE A 138 -20.39 9.80 -11.94
CA ILE A 138 -21.02 9.19 -13.12
C ILE A 138 -21.10 10.17 -14.31
N HIS A 139 -21.21 11.48 -14.07
CA HIS A 139 -21.20 12.47 -15.16
C HIS A 139 -20.46 13.78 -14.78
N PRO A 140 -19.67 14.37 -15.69
CA PRO A 140 -18.84 15.54 -15.38
C PRO A 140 -19.52 16.90 -15.60
N LYS A 141 -20.68 16.98 -16.29
CA LYS A 141 -21.38 18.26 -16.51
C LYS A 141 -22.15 18.65 -15.25
N GLU A 142 -21.77 19.77 -14.65
CA GLU A 142 -22.32 20.25 -13.38
C GLU A 142 -22.41 21.77 -13.34
N GLU A 143 -23.22 22.28 -12.41
CA GLU A 143 -23.32 23.70 -12.09
C GLU A 143 -21.96 24.33 -11.71
N ILE A 144 -21.81 25.63 -11.97
CA ILE A 144 -20.56 26.39 -11.79
C ILE A 144 -19.98 26.24 -10.38
N GLN A 145 -20.83 26.22 -9.35
CA GLN A 145 -20.38 26.05 -7.95
C GLN A 145 -19.73 24.69 -7.70
N ILE A 146 -20.24 23.63 -8.32
CA ILE A 146 -19.69 22.27 -8.19
C ILE A 146 -18.37 22.17 -8.96
N VAL A 147 -18.26 22.82 -10.12
CA VAL A 147 -17.01 22.90 -10.89
C VAL A 147 -15.88 23.54 -10.08
N PHE A 148 -16.16 24.62 -9.33
CA PHE A 148 -15.15 25.25 -8.47
C PHE A 148 -14.70 24.32 -7.34
N LYS A 149 -15.64 23.65 -6.65
CA LYS A 149 -15.32 22.65 -5.63
C LYS A 149 -14.44 21.55 -6.22
N ARG A 150 -14.80 20.99 -7.37
CA ARG A 150 -14.01 19.95 -8.05
C ARG A 150 -12.59 20.40 -8.41
N ARG A 151 -12.36 21.67 -8.75
CA ARG A 151 -11.00 22.21 -8.95
C ARG A 151 -10.18 22.16 -7.66
N LEU A 152 -10.77 22.52 -6.53
CA LEU A 152 -10.10 22.41 -5.23
C LEU A 152 -9.89 20.94 -4.83
N GLU A 153 -10.83 20.05 -5.14
CA GLU A 153 -10.69 18.62 -4.89
C GLU A 153 -9.52 18.02 -5.67
N LYS A 154 -9.31 18.44 -6.93
CA LYS A 154 -8.15 18.00 -7.73
C LYS A 154 -6.81 18.29 -7.05
N ILE A 155 -6.69 19.41 -6.34
CA ILE A 155 -5.47 19.73 -5.57
C ILE A 155 -5.31 18.71 -4.44
N VAL A 156 -6.38 18.42 -3.70
CA VAL A 156 -6.33 17.42 -2.62
C VAL A 156 -6.04 16.02 -3.16
N LEU A 157 -6.68 15.63 -4.27
CA LEU A 157 -6.46 14.35 -4.92
C LEU A 157 -5.04 14.22 -5.47
N TYR A 158 -4.46 15.28 -6.00
CA TYR A 158 -3.04 15.31 -6.39
C TYR A 158 -2.15 14.94 -5.19
N PHE A 159 -2.34 15.59 -4.05
CA PHE A 159 -1.56 15.28 -2.85
C PHE A 159 -1.89 13.88 -2.27
N TYR A 160 -3.15 13.44 -2.33
CA TYR A 160 -3.55 12.07 -1.97
C TYR A 160 -2.81 11.03 -2.81
N HIS A 161 -2.86 11.16 -4.14
CA HIS A 161 -2.18 10.23 -5.04
C HIS A 161 -0.66 10.29 -4.86
N ARG A 162 -0.08 11.48 -4.65
CA ARG A 162 1.34 11.63 -4.34
C ARG A 162 1.70 10.90 -3.04
N ASP A 163 0.92 11.08 -1.98
CA ASP A 163 1.16 10.44 -0.68
C ASP A 163 0.94 8.92 -0.75
N MET A 164 -0.06 8.45 -1.50
CA MET A 164 -0.29 7.02 -1.76
C MET A 164 0.84 6.40 -2.59
N ASN A 165 1.36 7.13 -3.58
CA ASN A 165 2.51 6.70 -4.36
C ASN A 165 3.79 6.68 -3.52
N LYS A 166 3.98 7.63 -2.60
CA LYS A 166 5.07 7.59 -1.60
C LYS A 166 4.92 6.36 -0.69
N LYS A 167 3.72 6.06 -0.22
CA LYS A 167 3.36 4.81 0.49
C LYS A 167 3.34 3.55 -0.39
N ARG A 168 3.68 3.66 -1.67
CA ARG A 168 3.91 2.53 -2.59
C ARG A 168 5.31 2.58 -3.18
N SER A 169 6.18 3.46 -2.66
CA SER A 169 7.60 3.43 -2.99
C SER A 169 8.21 2.22 -2.30
N ASN A 170 9.03 1.49 -3.05
CA ASN A 170 9.69 0.32 -2.52
C ASN A 170 10.76 0.72 -1.50
N ILE A 171 11.09 -0.20 -0.60
CA ILE A 171 12.21 -0.05 0.32
C ILE A 171 13.23 -1.12 -0.06
N VAL A 172 14.45 -0.70 -0.37
CA VAL A 172 15.51 -1.59 -0.80
C VAL A 172 16.52 -1.74 0.32
N LEU A 173 16.63 -2.94 0.88
CA LEU A 173 17.59 -3.26 1.93
C LEU A 173 18.89 -3.72 1.28
N ILE A 174 19.96 -2.96 1.54
CA ILE A 174 21.34 -3.30 1.15
C ILE A 174 22.20 -3.55 2.39
N GLY A 175 23.36 -4.18 2.18
CA GLY A 175 24.35 -4.41 3.22
C GLY A 175 24.99 -5.78 3.14
N PHE A 176 25.98 -6.00 3.99
CA PHE A 176 26.81 -7.20 3.96
C PHE A 176 26.00 -8.49 4.22
N MET A 177 26.49 -9.63 3.74
CA MET A 177 25.87 -10.92 4.07
C MET A 177 25.88 -11.14 5.60
N GLY A 178 24.81 -11.69 6.18
CA GLY A 178 24.70 -11.80 7.64
C GLY A 178 24.24 -10.54 8.39
N SER A 179 24.04 -9.41 7.69
CA SER A 179 23.45 -8.20 8.30
C SER A 179 21.96 -8.32 8.64
N GLY A 180 21.30 -9.43 8.31
CA GLY A 180 19.91 -9.69 8.69
C GLY A 180 18.86 -9.09 7.74
N LYS A 181 19.23 -8.68 6.52
CA LYS A 181 18.30 -8.11 5.51
C LYS A 181 17.01 -8.90 5.32
N SER A 182 17.08 -10.23 5.20
CA SER A 182 15.88 -11.05 5.02
C SER A 182 14.97 -11.03 6.26
N SER A 183 15.54 -11.12 7.47
CA SER A 183 14.78 -11.06 8.73
C SER A 183 14.15 -9.68 8.96
N VAL A 184 14.94 -8.60 8.81
CA VAL A 184 14.48 -7.21 8.91
C VAL A 184 13.44 -6.91 7.85
N GLY A 185 13.68 -7.34 6.61
CA GLY A 185 12.78 -7.10 5.49
C GLY A 185 11.41 -7.75 5.66
N LYS A 186 11.36 -9.01 6.13
CA LYS A 186 10.09 -9.70 6.45
C LYS A 186 9.30 -8.97 7.54
N ALA A 187 9.98 -8.57 8.61
CA ALA A 187 9.34 -7.86 9.72
C ALA A 187 8.84 -6.47 9.30
N LEU A 188 9.66 -5.73 8.55
CA LEU A 188 9.30 -4.41 8.02
C LEU A 188 8.14 -4.49 7.02
N ALA A 189 8.16 -5.47 6.11
CA ALA A 189 7.08 -5.68 5.15
C ALA A 189 5.74 -5.91 5.86
N LYS A 190 5.72 -6.79 6.88
CA LYS A 190 4.55 -7.02 7.71
C LYS A 190 4.08 -5.76 8.44
N ARG A 191 5.02 -4.97 8.99
CA ARG A 191 4.71 -3.71 9.70
C ARG A 191 4.08 -2.66 8.79
N LEU A 192 4.49 -2.61 7.52
CA LEU A 192 4.01 -1.64 6.53
C LEU A 192 2.81 -2.13 5.71
N GLY A 193 2.48 -3.43 5.78
CA GLY A 193 1.51 -4.05 4.88
C GLY A 193 2.00 -4.14 3.43
N TYR A 194 3.32 -4.32 3.26
CA TYR A 194 4.01 -4.44 1.97
C TYR A 194 4.32 -5.90 1.65
N ASP A 195 4.62 -6.18 0.38
CA ASP A 195 5.17 -7.47 -0.02
C ASP A 195 6.65 -7.56 0.35
N PHE A 196 7.09 -8.74 0.81
CA PHE A 196 8.52 -9.01 1.00
C PHE A 196 9.09 -9.73 -0.22
N ILE A 197 10.20 -9.22 -0.76
CA ILE A 197 10.88 -9.77 -1.93
C ILE A 197 12.34 -10.00 -1.56
N ASP A 198 12.85 -11.19 -1.86
CA ASP A 198 14.27 -11.53 -1.69
C ASP A 198 14.87 -11.83 -3.06
N THR A 199 15.85 -11.03 -3.50
CA THR A 199 16.44 -11.17 -4.84
C THR A 199 17.12 -12.52 -5.01
N ASP A 200 17.72 -13.05 -3.95
CA ASP A 200 18.41 -14.35 -4.00
C ASP A 200 17.40 -15.47 -4.24
N MET A 201 16.24 -15.43 -3.57
CA MET A 201 15.13 -16.38 -3.81
C MET A 201 14.54 -16.25 -5.23
N MET A 202 14.44 -15.02 -5.76
CA MET A 202 13.98 -14.82 -7.13
C MET A 202 14.95 -15.42 -8.15
N ILE A 203 16.27 -15.28 -7.91
CA ILE A 203 17.30 -15.88 -8.77
C ILE A 203 17.19 -17.40 -8.74
N GLU A 204 17.11 -18.02 -7.56
CA GLU A 204 17.00 -19.50 -7.45
C GLU A 204 15.74 -20.02 -8.14
N LYS A 205 14.61 -19.33 -7.94
CA LYS A 205 13.35 -19.68 -8.62
C LYS A 205 13.47 -19.56 -10.14
N LYS A 206 14.12 -18.50 -10.65
CA LYS A 206 14.31 -18.27 -12.09
C LYS A 206 15.32 -19.26 -12.70
N ALA A 207 16.34 -19.66 -11.93
CA ALA A 207 17.36 -20.61 -12.36
C ALA A 207 16.95 -22.08 -12.22
N GLY A 208 15.93 -22.37 -11.41
CA GLY A 208 15.51 -23.74 -11.07
C GLY A 208 16.52 -24.50 -10.21
N CYS A 209 17.51 -23.83 -9.62
CA CYS A 209 18.56 -24.44 -8.80
C CYS A 209 19.10 -23.45 -7.76
N SER A 210 19.88 -23.94 -6.79
CA SER A 210 20.45 -23.09 -5.73
C SER A 210 21.56 -22.18 -6.26
N ILE A 211 21.79 -21.06 -5.58
CA ILE A 211 22.89 -20.13 -5.92
C ILE A 211 24.24 -20.86 -5.93
N ASN A 212 24.48 -21.76 -4.97
CA ASN A 212 25.70 -22.57 -4.92
C ASN A 212 25.90 -23.36 -6.22
N LYS A 213 24.83 -23.99 -6.73
CA LYS A 213 24.89 -24.73 -7.98
C LYS A 213 25.14 -23.82 -9.19
N ILE A 214 24.58 -22.62 -9.20
CA ILE A 214 24.83 -21.61 -10.24
C ILE A 214 26.32 -21.24 -10.26
N PHE A 215 26.91 -20.94 -9.10
CA PHE A 215 28.33 -20.63 -9.01
C PHE A 215 29.21 -21.80 -9.48
N GLU A 216 28.90 -23.03 -9.06
CA GLU A 216 29.66 -24.23 -9.44
C GLU A 216 29.58 -24.56 -10.94
N THR A 217 28.42 -24.34 -11.57
CA THR A 217 28.17 -24.79 -12.96
C THR A 217 28.30 -23.70 -14.02
N LYS A 218 28.01 -22.45 -13.66
CA LYS A 218 27.95 -21.30 -14.59
C LYS A 218 28.87 -20.15 -14.20
N GLY A 219 29.45 -20.19 -13.01
CA GLY A 219 30.38 -19.16 -12.51
C GLY A 219 29.71 -17.91 -11.96
N GLU A 220 30.52 -17.06 -11.33
CA GLU A 220 30.06 -15.84 -10.66
C GLU A 220 29.51 -14.80 -11.66
N GLU A 221 30.16 -14.62 -12.82
CA GLU A 221 29.76 -13.60 -13.78
C GLU A 221 28.31 -13.80 -14.28
N TYR A 222 27.94 -15.06 -14.56
CA TYR A 222 26.57 -15.43 -14.91
C TYR A 222 25.58 -15.11 -13.78
N PHE A 223 25.92 -15.45 -12.53
CA PHE A 223 25.09 -15.09 -11.37
C PHE A 223 24.90 -13.57 -11.26
N ARG A 224 25.96 -12.79 -11.48
CA ARG A 224 25.88 -11.33 -11.46
C ARG A 224 25.00 -10.77 -12.59
N ASP A 225 24.93 -11.42 -13.75
CA ASP A 225 23.99 -11.04 -14.81
C ASP A 225 22.55 -11.37 -14.43
N MET A 226 22.31 -12.48 -13.73
CA MET A 226 20.99 -12.79 -13.17
C MET A 226 20.55 -11.74 -12.14
N GLU A 227 21.42 -11.32 -11.21
CA GLU A 227 21.13 -10.21 -10.28
C GLU A 227 20.68 -8.96 -11.04
N SER A 228 21.39 -8.63 -12.13
CA SER A 228 21.08 -7.46 -12.96
C SER A 228 19.73 -7.58 -13.67
N SER A 229 19.38 -8.79 -14.13
CA SER A 229 18.07 -9.07 -14.75
C SER A 229 16.93 -8.95 -13.74
N ILE A 230 17.09 -9.48 -12.52
CA ILE A 230 16.06 -9.43 -11.48
C ILE A 230 15.72 -7.98 -11.09
N LEU A 231 16.69 -7.07 -11.07
CA LEU A 231 16.40 -5.66 -10.80
C LEU A 231 15.48 -5.02 -11.85
N LYS A 232 15.59 -5.42 -13.13
CA LYS A 232 14.68 -4.95 -14.18
C LYS A 232 13.26 -5.48 -13.96
N ASP A 233 13.15 -6.74 -13.55
CA ASP A 233 11.87 -7.37 -13.23
C ASP A 233 11.21 -6.66 -12.03
N ILE A 234 11.97 -6.36 -10.98
CA ILE A 234 11.48 -5.64 -9.79
C ILE A 234 11.04 -4.20 -10.14
N LEU A 235 11.87 -3.47 -10.88
CA LEU A 235 11.59 -2.08 -11.27
C LEU A 235 10.26 -1.95 -12.03
N SER A 236 9.97 -2.91 -12.92
CA SER A 236 8.76 -2.91 -13.73
C SER A 236 7.51 -3.39 -12.99
N THR A 237 7.63 -4.35 -12.06
CA THR A 237 6.47 -5.06 -11.49
C THR A 237 6.14 -4.68 -10.05
N THR A 238 7.11 -4.18 -9.29
CA THR A 238 6.95 -4.06 -7.83
C THR A 238 6.56 -2.65 -7.41
N ARG A 239 5.47 -2.53 -6.65
CA ARG A 239 5.03 -1.29 -6.00
C ARG A 239 4.63 -1.61 -4.56
N GLY A 240 5.19 -0.88 -3.59
CA GLY A 240 4.96 -1.13 -2.18
C GLY A 240 5.58 -2.44 -1.70
N GLY A 241 6.83 -2.71 -2.09
CA GLY A 241 7.60 -3.88 -1.64
C GLY A 241 8.78 -3.52 -0.76
N VAL A 242 9.16 -4.43 0.14
CA VAL A 242 10.45 -4.42 0.85
C VAL A 242 11.36 -5.46 0.21
N ILE A 243 12.40 -4.99 -0.49
CA ILE A 243 13.33 -5.80 -1.27
C ILE A 243 14.62 -6.04 -0.49
N SER A 244 14.88 -7.28 -0.09
CA SER A 244 16.18 -7.74 0.39
C SER A 244 17.08 -8.08 -0.80
N THR A 245 18.21 -7.41 -0.90
CA THR A 245 19.18 -7.62 -1.99
C THR A 245 20.28 -8.62 -1.61
N GLY A 246 20.84 -9.30 -2.62
CA GLY A 246 22.09 -10.06 -2.48
C GLY A 246 23.26 -9.15 -2.09
N GLY A 247 24.18 -9.63 -1.24
CA GLY A 247 25.26 -8.79 -0.71
C GLY A 247 26.20 -8.21 -1.77
N GLY A 248 26.39 -8.91 -2.89
CA GLY A 248 27.25 -8.43 -4.00
C GLY A 248 26.52 -7.62 -5.06
N LEU A 249 25.18 -7.59 -5.03
CA LEU A 249 24.35 -6.96 -6.07
C LEU A 249 24.70 -5.48 -6.32
N PRO A 250 24.94 -4.63 -5.29
CA PRO A 250 25.27 -3.23 -5.52
C PRO A 250 26.68 -2.98 -6.08
N MET A 251 27.54 -4.01 -6.12
CA MET A 251 28.96 -3.85 -6.52
C MET A 251 29.09 -3.53 -8.01
N ARG A 252 28.19 -4.08 -8.85
CA ARG A 252 28.12 -3.72 -10.27
C ARG A 252 27.56 -2.31 -10.44
N SER A 253 28.34 -1.45 -11.08
CA SER A 253 27.96 -0.05 -11.38
C SER A 253 26.58 0.05 -12.06
N LYS A 254 26.31 -0.80 -13.07
CA LYS A 254 25.03 -0.84 -13.79
C LYS A 254 23.80 -1.10 -12.90
N ASN A 255 23.98 -1.74 -11.74
CA ASN A 255 22.89 -2.04 -10.81
C ASN A 255 22.55 -0.83 -9.92
N ARG A 256 23.47 0.12 -9.76
CA ARG A 256 23.33 1.23 -8.81
C ARG A 256 22.20 2.17 -9.19
N GLU A 257 22.10 2.52 -10.47
CA GLU A 257 21.01 3.36 -10.98
C GLU A 257 19.66 2.66 -10.89
N ALA A 258 19.62 1.35 -11.17
CA ALA A 258 18.41 0.56 -11.03
C ALA A 258 17.94 0.52 -9.56
N LEU A 259 18.85 0.31 -8.60
CA LEU A 259 18.53 0.34 -7.17
C LEU A 259 17.92 1.69 -6.75
N LYS A 260 18.53 2.80 -7.16
CA LYS A 260 18.02 4.16 -6.86
C LYS A 260 16.64 4.41 -7.47
N SER A 261 16.38 3.82 -8.64
CA SER A 261 15.09 3.93 -9.33
C SER A 261 13.99 3.05 -8.74
N ILE A 262 14.35 1.95 -8.07
CA ILE A 262 13.38 1.03 -7.46
C ILE A 262 12.70 1.67 -6.24
N GLY A 263 13.45 2.35 -5.38
CA GLY A 263 12.90 2.97 -4.18
C GLY A 263 13.96 3.41 -3.17
N LYS A 264 13.53 3.74 -1.95
CA LYS A 264 14.41 4.23 -0.87
C LYS A 264 15.39 3.13 -0.43
N ILE A 265 16.68 3.42 -0.47
CA ILE A 265 17.76 2.48 -0.15
C ILE A 265 18.14 2.62 1.33
N VAL A 266 17.96 1.55 2.08
CA VAL A 266 18.33 1.46 3.49
C VAL A 266 19.52 0.50 3.63
N TYR A 267 20.63 1.02 4.13
CA TYR A 267 21.81 0.23 4.43
C TYR A 267 21.76 -0.29 5.87
N LEU A 268 21.67 -1.62 6.01
CA LEU A 268 21.83 -2.31 7.29
C LEU A 268 23.32 -2.54 7.55
N LYS A 269 23.90 -1.64 8.35
CA LYS A 269 25.32 -1.66 8.70
C LYS A 269 25.54 -2.47 9.98
N ALA A 270 26.47 -3.41 9.90
CA ALA A 270 26.89 -4.27 11.00
C ALA A 270 28.40 -4.13 11.21
N SER A 271 28.85 -4.27 12.46
CA SER A 271 30.28 -4.39 12.79
C SER A 271 30.89 -5.67 12.23
N LYS A 272 32.22 -5.66 12.03
CA LYS A 272 32.98 -6.86 11.62
C LYS A 272 32.75 -7.99 12.62
N GLU A 273 32.78 -7.67 13.90
CA GLU A 273 32.64 -8.60 15.02
C GLU A 273 31.27 -9.31 14.95
N THR A 274 30.19 -8.55 14.74
CA THR A 274 28.84 -9.10 14.56
C THR A 274 28.75 -9.99 13.33
N LEU A 275 29.34 -9.58 12.21
CA LEU A 275 29.30 -10.34 10.96
C LEU A 275 30.08 -11.65 11.08
N VAL A 276 31.30 -11.62 11.60
CA VAL A 276 32.12 -12.82 11.84
C VAL A 276 31.39 -13.78 12.78
N LYS A 277 30.84 -13.28 13.89
CA LYS A 277 30.06 -14.11 14.83
C LYS A 277 28.88 -14.79 14.15
N ARG A 278 28.12 -14.09 13.30
CA ARG A 278 26.96 -14.65 12.59
C ARG A 278 27.36 -15.61 11.47
N LEU A 279 28.47 -15.36 10.78
CA LEU A 279 28.90 -16.13 9.61
C LEU A 279 29.77 -17.33 9.97
N SER A 280 30.43 -17.33 11.13
CA SER A 280 31.28 -18.43 11.60
C SER A 280 30.58 -19.80 11.67
N LYS A 281 29.24 -19.82 11.72
CA LYS A 281 28.42 -21.04 11.77
C LYS A 281 27.77 -21.40 10.42
N ASP A 282 27.99 -20.62 9.37
CA ASP A 282 27.30 -20.75 8.08
C ASP A 282 28.21 -21.40 7.03
N THR A 283 27.91 -22.65 6.65
CA THR A 283 28.69 -23.43 5.68
C THR A 283 28.20 -23.28 4.24
N THR A 284 27.10 -22.56 4.03
CA THR A 284 26.40 -22.53 2.74
C THR A 284 26.88 -21.43 1.81
N ARG A 285 27.82 -20.57 2.24
CA ARG A 285 28.26 -19.39 1.50
C ARG A 285 29.52 -19.65 0.68
N PRO A 286 29.45 -19.66 -0.67
CA PRO A 286 30.60 -19.98 -1.52
C PRO A 286 31.79 -19.04 -1.31
N LEU A 287 31.53 -17.75 -1.09
CA LEU A 287 32.56 -16.71 -0.95
C LEU A 287 33.38 -16.77 0.34
N LEU A 288 32.98 -17.62 1.31
CA LEU A 288 33.65 -17.80 2.60
C LEU A 288 34.30 -19.19 2.73
N LYS A 289 34.29 -20.03 1.69
CA LYS A 289 34.92 -21.35 1.73
C LYS A 289 36.44 -21.22 1.57
N GLY A 290 37.20 -21.93 2.42
CA GLY A 290 38.65 -22.16 2.23
C GLY A 290 39.62 -21.19 2.91
N GLU A 291 39.14 -20.10 3.52
CA GLU A 291 39.95 -19.12 4.27
C GLU A 291 39.36 -18.86 5.66
N ASP A 292 40.15 -18.20 6.54
CA ASP A 292 39.63 -17.69 7.82
C ASP A 292 38.51 -16.67 7.56
N VAL A 293 37.31 -16.97 8.06
CA VAL A 293 36.11 -16.15 7.90
C VAL A 293 36.35 -14.70 8.34
N ALA A 294 37.15 -14.46 9.39
CA ALA A 294 37.41 -13.12 9.88
C ALA A 294 38.23 -12.29 8.89
N ILE A 295 39.26 -12.89 8.29
CA ILE A 295 40.10 -12.24 7.27
C ILE A 295 39.26 -11.95 6.03
N ARG A 296 38.46 -12.92 5.58
CA ARG A 296 37.65 -12.77 4.37
C ARG A 296 36.55 -11.72 4.53
N VAL A 297 35.89 -11.69 5.68
CA VAL A 297 34.89 -10.65 6.03
C VAL A 297 35.54 -9.27 6.03
N GLU A 298 36.74 -9.13 6.60
CA GLU A 298 37.46 -7.86 6.62
C GLU A 298 37.81 -7.33 5.22
N GLN A 299 38.37 -8.18 4.36
CA GLN A 299 38.69 -7.82 2.98
C GLN A 299 37.44 -7.34 2.23
N LEU A 300 36.37 -8.15 2.27
CA LEU A 300 35.14 -7.83 1.57
C LEU A 300 34.44 -6.60 2.17
N LEU A 301 34.50 -6.37 3.48
CA LEU A 301 33.97 -5.15 4.07
C LEU A 301 34.74 -3.93 3.61
N LYS A 302 36.08 -4.00 3.54
CA LYS A 302 36.93 -2.90 3.03
C LYS A 302 36.56 -2.55 1.58
N GLU A 303 36.33 -3.56 0.76
CA GLU A 303 35.92 -3.38 -0.64
C GLU A 303 34.50 -2.83 -0.78
N ARG A 304 33.53 -3.31 0.00
CA ARG A 304 32.10 -3.08 -0.27
C ARG A 304 31.48 -1.93 0.52
N SER A 305 32.04 -1.58 1.68
CA SER A 305 31.40 -0.65 2.62
C SER A 305 31.21 0.76 2.07
N HIS A 306 32.14 1.24 1.23
CA HIS A 306 32.04 2.56 0.62
C HIS A 306 30.86 2.63 -0.36
N ILE A 307 30.65 1.57 -1.16
CA ILE A 307 29.53 1.49 -2.10
C ILE A 307 28.19 1.44 -1.36
N TYR A 308 28.08 0.67 -0.28
CA TYR A 308 26.83 0.67 0.50
C TYR A 308 26.51 2.05 1.07
N LYS A 309 27.51 2.76 1.61
CA LYS A 309 27.34 4.11 2.16
C LYS A 309 26.96 5.12 1.08
N GLU A 310 27.60 5.05 -0.09
CA GLU A 310 27.33 5.94 -1.22
C GLU A 310 25.91 5.80 -1.78
N LEU A 311 25.38 4.57 -1.76
CA LEU A 311 24.03 4.28 -2.28
C LEU A 311 22.92 4.52 -1.26
N ALA A 312 23.23 4.50 0.03
CA ALA A 312 22.24 4.57 1.09
C ALA A 312 21.59 5.95 1.15
N ASP A 313 20.26 5.98 1.10
CA ASP A 313 19.50 7.14 1.56
C ASP A 313 19.51 7.20 3.10
N GLU A 314 19.56 6.04 3.75
CA GLU A 314 19.62 5.90 5.21
C GLU A 314 20.54 4.76 5.63
N THR A 315 21.27 4.94 6.73
CA THR A 315 22.10 3.88 7.33
C THR A 315 21.58 3.54 8.72
N ILE A 316 21.22 2.27 8.94
CA ILE A 316 20.76 1.75 10.23
C ILE A 316 21.83 0.84 10.81
N LEU A 317 22.24 1.13 12.04
CA LEU A 317 23.17 0.29 12.80
C LEU A 317 22.39 -0.86 13.44
N ILE A 318 22.81 -2.09 13.19
CA ILE A 318 22.11 -3.27 13.70
C ILE A 318 22.73 -3.87 14.96
N ASP A 319 23.93 -3.42 15.33
CA ASP A 319 24.68 -3.96 16.47
C ASP A 319 23.97 -3.67 17.78
N GLY A 320 23.77 -4.69 18.61
CA GLY A 320 23.13 -4.56 19.94
C GLY A 320 21.61 -4.30 19.92
N ASN A 321 21.01 -4.03 18.76
CA ASN A 321 19.59 -3.70 18.64
C ASN A 321 18.73 -4.95 18.40
N SER A 322 17.50 -4.94 18.94
CA SER A 322 16.52 -5.99 18.63
C SER A 322 15.96 -5.81 17.21
N LEU A 323 15.34 -6.87 16.67
CA LEU A 323 14.66 -6.79 15.39
C LEU A 323 13.55 -5.72 15.38
N SER A 324 12.86 -5.53 16.50
CA SER A 324 11.81 -4.51 16.63
C SER A 324 12.41 -3.12 16.55
N ASP A 325 13.49 -2.85 17.28
CA ASP A 325 14.15 -1.54 17.30
C ASP A 325 14.64 -1.15 15.90
N ILE A 326 15.27 -2.09 15.19
CA ILE A 326 15.75 -1.87 13.82
C ILE A 326 14.57 -1.54 12.88
N VAL A 327 13.45 -2.26 12.99
CA VAL A 327 12.26 -2.00 12.17
C VAL A 327 11.67 -0.63 12.49
N ASP A 328 11.54 -0.29 13.77
CA ASP A 328 11.00 1.01 14.20
C ASP A 328 11.90 2.17 13.75
N ASP A 329 13.22 2.01 13.80
CA ASP A 329 14.16 3.00 13.30
C ASP A 329 14.03 3.19 11.79
N ILE A 330 13.88 2.11 11.01
CA ILE A 330 13.60 2.24 9.57
C ILE A 330 12.30 3.00 9.35
N VAL A 331 11.22 2.64 10.06
CA VAL A 331 9.90 3.27 9.91
C VAL A 331 9.94 4.77 10.20
N LYS A 332 10.74 5.23 11.18
CA LYS A 332 10.92 6.66 11.45
C LYS A 332 11.52 7.44 10.28
N THR A 333 12.25 6.77 9.38
CA THR A 333 12.87 7.41 8.21
C THR A 333 11.95 7.52 6.97
N LEU A 334 10.77 6.87 6.98
CA LEU A 334 9.85 6.81 5.82
C LEU A 334 8.87 7.99 5.81
#